data_AF-A0A6P4YQL0-F1
#
_entry.id   AF-A0A6P4YQL0-F1
#
_cell.length_a   1.000
_cell.length_b   1.000
_cell.length_c   1.000
_cell.angle_alpha   90.00
_cell.angle_beta   90.00
_cell.angle_gamma   90.00
#
_symmetry.space_group_name_H-M   'P 1'
#
loop_
_entity.id
_entity.type
_entity.pdbx_description
1 polymer ?
#
loop_
_entity_poly.entity_id
_entity_poly.type
_entity_poly.pdbx_seq_one_letter_code
_entity_poly.pdbx_strand_id
1 'polypeptide(L)'
;MKTTMSAFGHSVFRLSSYITRSRSALKSLKFVTRPLVQACPPALRKLPVICPALILPVVHAWWGSSSTPVTPTVEEGTPEEEPDPVQQAIVQADELYSIGDTVELYQFLLQHKDSSDAGILWRLARATRDYAHLPTCSPEDRKTLTYQALQFAEQALHIDSKDFACHKWYAICISDVGDYEGTKAKIANAYVIRDHFKEAITLNPKDATSIHLLGLWCFTMAEMPWYQAKIAAVIFATPPTSTYDEALGYFLQAESVDPGFYSMNLLMLGKTYVRLGNTSAAMLWLDKVRSCPSKSEEDSQAKLEAEELLKTLGATG
;
A
#
# COMPACT_ATOMS: atom_id res chain seq x y z
N MET A 1 -30.57 13.93 27.07
CA MET A 1 -29.54 12.88 27.22
C MET A 1 -29.85 11.67 26.32
N LYS A 2 -30.08 11.89 25.00
CA LYS A 2 -30.36 10.81 24.02
C LYS A 2 -30.20 11.23 22.54
N THR A 3 -29.49 12.33 22.23
CA THR A 3 -29.52 12.92 20.87
C THR A 3 -28.15 13.25 20.26
N THR A 4 -27.05 12.72 20.78
CA THR A 4 -25.69 12.99 20.27
C THR A 4 -24.86 11.76 19.88
N MET A 5 -25.43 10.55 19.90
CA MET A 5 -24.74 9.31 19.46
C MET A 5 -25.19 8.78 18.09
N SER A 6 -25.88 9.59 17.27
CA SER A 6 -26.45 9.15 15.99
C SER A 6 -25.59 9.46 14.75
N ALA A 7 -24.51 10.24 14.87
CA ALA A 7 -23.67 10.59 13.71
C ALA A 7 -22.52 9.60 13.46
N PHE A 8 -22.22 8.70 14.41
CA PHE A 8 -21.21 7.64 14.27
C PHE A 8 -21.68 6.42 13.45
N GLY A 9 -22.98 6.34 13.13
CA GLY A 9 -23.61 5.11 12.62
C GLY A 9 -23.61 4.89 11.10
N HIS A 10 -22.96 5.75 10.30
CA HIS A 10 -23.08 5.70 8.83
C HIS A 10 -21.93 4.98 8.08
N SER A 11 -21.02 4.26 8.75
CA SER A 11 -19.93 3.55 8.05
C SER A 11 -19.41 2.30 8.74
N VAL A 12 -20.29 1.38 9.09
CA VAL A 12 -19.88 0.03 9.53
C VAL A 12 -19.31 -0.80 8.37
N PHE A 13 -19.36 -0.35 7.12
CA PHE A 13 -18.91 -1.17 5.97
C PHE A 13 -18.25 -0.36 4.86
N ARG A 14 -17.37 0.58 5.23
CA ARG A 14 -16.61 1.39 4.28
C ARG A 14 -15.12 1.02 4.26
N LEU A 15 -14.79 -0.26 4.40
CA LEU A 15 -13.44 -0.80 4.15
C LEU A 15 -12.88 -0.28 2.80
N SER A 16 -13.78 -0.11 1.81
CA SER A 16 -13.53 0.46 0.49
C SER A 16 -13.05 1.92 0.48
N SER A 17 -13.61 2.80 1.31
CA SER A 17 -13.39 4.25 1.18
C SER A 17 -12.07 4.74 1.75
N TYR A 18 -11.25 3.84 2.30
CA TYR A 18 -9.99 4.17 2.96
C TYR A 18 -8.77 3.70 2.16
N ILE A 19 -8.92 3.46 0.86
CA ILE A 19 -7.79 3.18 -0.02
C ILE A 19 -7.95 4.02 -1.27
N THR A 20 -7.85 5.32 -1.14
CA THR A 20 -7.54 6.18 -2.28
C THR A 20 -6.29 6.94 -1.88
N ARG A 21 -5.27 6.91 -2.73
CA ARG A 21 -4.06 7.69 -2.51
C ARG A 21 -3.83 8.57 -3.72
N SER A 22 -4.06 9.86 -3.54
CA SER A 22 -3.53 10.89 -4.44
C SER A 22 -2.11 11.23 -3.99
N ARG A 23 -1.12 11.03 -4.86
CA ARG A 23 0.16 11.75 -4.79
C ARG A 23 0.16 12.81 -5.90
N SER A 24 -0.49 13.95 -5.66
CA SER A 24 -0.30 15.14 -6.49
C SER A 24 0.45 16.20 -5.70
N ALA A 25 1.79 16.19 -5.79
CA ALA A 25 2.61 17.37 -5.55
C ALA A 25 4.01 17.20 -6.14
N LEU A 26 4.13 17.37 -7.47
CA LEU A 26 5.33 17.89 -8.14
C LEU A 26 5.02 18.21 -9.61
N LYS A 27 4.16 19.22 -9.83
CA LYS A 27 4.23 20.02 -11.06
C LYS A 27 4.90 21.34 -10.71
N SER A 28 5.99 21.60 -11.43
CA SER A 28 6.80 22.82 -11.45
C SER A 28 7.91 22.97 -10.39
N LEU A 29 9.06 22.36 -10.66
CA LEU A 29 10.32 23.09 -10.54
C LEU A 29 11.21 22.73 -11.75
N LYS A 30 11.17 23.58 -12.78
CA LYS A 30 12.22 23.56 -13.81
C LYS A 30 13.53 23.90 -13.11
N PHE A 31 14.41 22.91 -12.95
CA PHE A 31 15.76 23.13 -12.46
C PHE A 31 16.51 23.98 -13.50
N VAL A 32 16.62 25.27 -13.22
CA VAL A 32 17.67 26.12 -13.79
C VAL A 32 18.97 25.67 -13.12
N THR A 33 19.78 24.90 -13.85
CA THR A 33 21.13 24.56 -13.42
C THR A 33 21.98 25.82 -13.39
N ARG A 34 22.39 26.25 -12.18
CA ARG A 34 23.54 27.13 -11.97
C ARG A 34 24.47 26.46 -10.96
N PRO A 35 25.72 26.15 -11.32
CA PRO A 35 26.66 25.54 -10.38
C PRO A 35 27.18 26.61 -9.41
N LEU A 36 26.93 26.40 -8.12
CA LEU A 36 27.63 27.12 -7.05
C LEU A 36 28.98 26.42 -6.81
N VAL A 37 30.03 27.05 -7.33
CA VAL A 37 31.42 26.80 -6.93
C VAL A 37 31.56 27.29 -5.50
N GLN A 38 31.80 26.39 -4.55
CA GLN A 38 32.20 26.76 -3.20
C GLN A 38 33.60 26.21 -2.91
N ALA A 39 34.54 27.13 -2.81
CA ALA A 39 35.94 26.91 -2.51
C ALA A 39 36.13 26.48 -1.04
N CYS A 40 37.03 25.53 -0.81
CA CYS A 40 37.53 25.17 0.52
C CYS A 40 39.05 25.47 0.56
N PRO A 41 39.57 26.21 1.55
CA PRO A 41 41.00 26.51 1.65
C PRO A 41 41.78 25.46 2.46
N PRO A 42 43.13 25.41 2.32
CA PRO A 42 43.91 24.22 2.64
C PRO A 42 44.69 24.26 3.97
N ALA A 43 45.21 23.08 4.31
CA ALA A 43 46.44 22.79 5.05
C ALA A 43 46.29 22.37 6.54
N LEU A 44 46.79 21.19 6.91
CA LEU A 44 48.17 20.99 7.38
C LEU A 44 48.48 19.53 7.81
N ARG A 45 49.64 19.05 7.31
CA ARG A 45 50.68 18.19 7.94
C ARG A 45 50.34 16.72 8.27
N LYS A 46 50.91 15.77 7.50
CA LYS A 46 52.25 15.13 7.64
C LYS A 46 52.33 14.15 8.82
N LEU A 47 52.50 12.85 8.51
CA LEU A 47 53.75 12.10 8.72
C LEU A 47 53.63 10.68 8.12
N PRO A 48 54.77 10.03 7.76
CA PRO A 48 54.84 8.87 6.89
C PRO A 48 55.00 7.57 7.68
N VAL A 49 54.60 6.44 7.08
CA VAL A 49 55.24 5.15 7.39
C VAL A 49 55.57 4.45 6.08
N ILE A 50 56.83 4.05 6.03
CA ILE A 50 57.60 3.52 4.92
C ILE A 50 57.66 1.98 5.03
N CYS A 51 57.76 1.34 3.87
CA CYS A 51 58.42 0.04 3.56
C CYS A 51 57.63 -1.28 3.72
N PRO A 52 58.03 -2.33 2.96
CA PRO A 52 58.50 -2.34 1.56
C PRO A 52 57.91 -3.48 0.71
N ALA A 53 57.95 -3.28 -0.62
CA ALA A 53 57.84 -4.35 -1.61
C ALA A 53 59.11 -5.23 -1.58
N LEU A 54 58.93 -6.55 -1.60
CA LEU A 54 60.00 -7.52 -1.83
C LEU A 54 59.93 -8.04 -3.27
N ILE A 55 61.10 -8.08 -3.86
CA ILE A 55 61.44 -8.33 -5.26
C ILE A 55 62.16 -9.70 -5.32
N LEU A 56 61.67 -10.59 -6.21
CA LEU A 56 62.40 -11.62 -7.00
C LEU A 56 62.93 -12.90 -6.27
N PRO A 57 63.04 -14.08 -6.95
CA PRO A 57 63.78 -14.24 -8.22
C PRO A 57 63.09 -14.93 -9.39
N VAL A 58 63.50 -14.41 -10.55
CA VAL A 58 63.54 -15.01 -11.87
C VAL A 58 64.13 -16.42 -11.81
N VAL A 59 63.38 -17.40 -12.32
CA VAL A 59 63.95 -18.66 -12.83
C VAL A 59 63.85 -18.64 -14.36
N HIS A 60 65.02 -18.68 -15.00
CA HIS A 60 65.16 -18.92 -16.42
C HIS A 60 64.76 -20.37 -16.73
N ALA A 61 63.75 -20.55 -17.58
CA ALA A 61 63.58 -21.77 -18.35
C ALA A 61 63.19 -21.37 -19.78
N TRP A 62 64.20 -21.40 -20.64
CA TRP A 62 64.11 -21.32 -22.09
C TRP A 62 63.75 -22.71 -22.64
N TRP A 63 62.56 -22.83 -23.22
CA TRP A 63 62.18 -23.73 -24.31
C TRP A 63 60.83 -23.17 -24.79
N GLY A 64 60.53 -22.92 -26.07
CA GLY A 64 60.95 -23.57 -27.29
C GLY A 64 59.69 -23.69 -28.14
N SER A 65 59.51 -22.74 -29.06
CA SER A 65 58.74 -22.85 -30.31
C SER A 65 57.27 -23.29 -30.26
N SER A 66 56.36 -22.33 -30.44
CA SER A 66 55.43 -22.28 -31.59
C SER A 66 54.59 -21.01 -31.51
N SER A 67 54.87 -20.05 -32.38
CA SER A 67 54.05 -18.86 -32.58
C SER A 67 52.75 -19.25 -33.29
N THR A 68 51.68 -19.47 -32.53
CA THR A 68 50.32 -19.36 -33.07
C THR A 68 49.94 -17.88 -33.10
N PRO A 69 49.37 -17.35 -34.19
CA PRO A 69 48.87 -15.99 -34.21
C PRO A 69 47.74 -15.88 -33.18
N VAL A 70 47.92 -15.03 -32.16
CA VAL A 70 46.82 -14.62 -31.29
C VAL A 70 46.01 -13.61 -32.09
N THR A 71 44.95 -14.09 -32.73
CA THR A 71 43.88 -13.25 -33.28
C THR A 71 43.30 -12.47 -32.10
N PRO A 72 43.12 -11.14 -32.20
CA PRO A 72 42.41 -10.40 -31.16
C PRO A 72 40.96 -10.89 -31.18
N THR A 73 40.58 -11.67 -30.17
CA THR A 73 39.18 -11.94 -29.86
C THR A 73 38.56 -10.61 -29.50
N VAL A 74 37.79 -10.07 -30.44
CA VAL A 74 36.75 -9.08 -30.14
C VAL A 74 35.87 -9.75 -29.08
N GLU A 75 35.89 -9.24 -27.86
CA GLU A 75 34.82 -9.54 -26.91
C GLU A 75 33.55 -8.96 -27.53
N GLU A 76 32.79 -9.84 -28.20
CA GLU A 76 31.39 -9.57 -28.52
C GLU A 76 30.70 -9.29 -27.18
N GLY A 77 30.39 -8.02 -26.95
CA GLY A 77 29.50 -7.64 -25.87
C GLY A 77 28.24 -8.48 -25.99
N THR A 78 27.91 -9.19 -24.93
CA THR A 78 26.60 -9.84 -24.77
C THR A 78 25.53 -8.84 -25.19
N PRO A 79 24.62 -9.19 -26.13
CA PRO A 79 23.51 -8.32 -26.47
C PRO A 79 22.80 -7.96 -25.16
N GLU A 80 22.63 -6.67 -24.87
CA GLU A 80 21.72 -6.24 -23.82
C GLU A 80 20.35 -6.84 -24.19
N GLU A 81 19.89 -7.84 -23.43
CA GLU A 81 18.58 -8.45 -23.67
C GLU A 81 17.53 -7.34 -23.51
N GLU A 82 16.82 -7.03 -24.61
CA GLU A 82 15.67 -6.13 -24.62
C GLU A 82 14.74 -6.54 -23.46
N PRO A 83 14.34 -5.59 -22.58
CA PRO A 83 13.63 -5.96 -21.36
C PRO A 83 12.30 -6.63 -21.69
N ASP A 84 11.93 -7.67 -20.92
CA ASP A 84 10.65 -8.39 -21.07
C ASP A 84 9.46 -7.42 -21.19
N PRO A 85 8.64 -7.49 -22.26
CA PRO A 85 7.50 -6.61 -22.47
C PRO A 85 6.53 -6.54 -21.28
N VAL A 86 6.33 -7.64 -20.55
CA VAL A 86 5.48 -7.65 -19.35
C VAL A 86 6.13 -6.83 -18.24
N GLN A 87 7.42 -7.03 -18.00
CA GLN A 87 8.17 -6.26 -17.02
C GLN A 87 8.20 -4.76 -17.36
N GLN A 88 8.34 -4.39 -18.63
CA GLN A 88 8.26 -2.99 -19.06
C GLN A 88 6.88 -2.38 -18.74
N ALA A 89 5.80 -3.10 -19.03
CA ALA A 89 4.45 -2.65 -18.73
C ALA A 89 4.21 -2.49 -17.22
N ILE A 90 4.74 -3.41 -16.40
CA ILE A 90 4.70 -3.30 -14.94
C ILE A 90 5.40 -2.04 -14.46
N VAL A 91 6.62 -1.78 -14.94
CA VAL A 91 7.40 -0.58 -14.55
C VAL A 91 6.65 0.69 -14.91
N GLN A 92 6.14 0.79 -16.14
CA GLN A 92 5.36 1.95 -16.58
C GLN A 92 4.09 2.15 -15.76
N ALA A 93 3.36 1.06 -15.44
CA ALA A 93 2.17 1.13 -14.60
C ALA A 93 2.50 1.62 -13.17
N ASP A 94 3.61 1.17 -12.59
CA ASP A 94 4.03 1.59 -11.26
C ASP A 94 4.54 3.05 -11.25
N GLU A 95 5.17 3.52 -12.32
CA GLU A 95 5.53 4.93 -12.52
C GLU A 95 4.28 5.82 -12.58
N LEU A 96 3.31 5.48 -13.45
CA LEU A 96 2.02 6.19 -13.57
C LEU A 96 1.27 6.21 -12.24
N TYR A 97 1.27 5.09 -11.51
CA TYR A 97 0.71 5.01 -10.17
C TYR A 97 1.44 5.92 -9.17
N SER A 98 2.77 5.98 -9.23
CA SER A 98 3.58 6.77 -8.31
C SER A 98 3.35 8.28 -8.42
N ILE A 99 3.07 8.78 -9.64
CA ILE A 99 2.78 10.19 -9.92
C ILE A 99 1.30 10.55 -9.77
N GLY A 100 0.43 9.57 -9.52
CA GLY A 100 -0.99 9.77 -9.27
C GLY A 100 -1.83 10.07 -10.51
N ASP A 101 -1.38 9.69 -11.72
CA ASP A 101 -2.17 9.85 -12.94
C ASP A 101 -3.14 8.67 -13.13
N THR A 102 -4.23 8.67 -12.35
CA THR A 102 -5.21 7.57 -12.32
C THR A 102 -5.87 7.32 -13.68
N VAL A 103 -6.12 8.37 -14.46
CA VAL A 103 -6.79 8.26 -15.77
C VAL A 103 -5.86 7.61 -16.78
N GLU A 104 -4.63 8.10 -16.89
CA GLU A 104 -3.64 7.53 -17.80
C GLU A 104 -3.26 6.10 -17.40
N LEU A 105 -3.07 5.84 -16.10
CA LEU A 105 -2.81 4.49 -15.57
C LEU A 105 -3.91 3.50 -15.97
N TYR A 106 -5.17 3.86 -15.76
CA TYR A 106 -6.30 3.00 -16.11
C TYR A 106 -6.35 2.74 -17.62
N GLN A 107 -6.22 3.78 -18.44
CA GLN A 107 -6.22 3.63 -19.91
C GLN A 107 -5.06 2.80 -20.42
N PHE A 108 -3.88 2.93 -19.82
CA PHE A 108 -2.70 2.13 -20.14
C PHE A 108 -2.93 0.65 -19.81
N LEU A 109 -3.28 0.33 -18.56
CA LEU A 109 -3.48 -1.05 -18.13
C LEU A 109 -4.66 -1.74 -18.83
N LEU A 110 -5.68 -1.00 -19.26
CA LEU A 110 -6.82 -1.56 -20.00
C LEU A 110 -6.40 -2.17 -21.35
N GLN A 111 -5.28 -1.73 -21.94
CA GLN A 111 -4.71 -2.33 -23.15
C GLN A 111 -4.18 -3.75 -22.89
N HIS A 112 -3.94 -4.10 -21.62
CA HIS A 112 -3.44 -5.39 -21.17
C HIS A 112 -4.51 -6.21 -20.41
N LYS A 113 -5.80 -5.91 -20.57
CA LYS A 113 -6.90 -6.58 -19.85
C LYS A 113 -6.98 -8.09 -20.07
N ASP A 114 -6.46 -8.58 -21.19
CA ASP A 114 -6.45 -10.00 -21.57
C ASP A 114 -5.09 -10.66 -21.24
N SER A 115 -4.27 -10.01 -20.41
CA SER A 115 -2.99 -10.54 -19.95
C SER A 115 -3.17 -11.85 -19.16
N SER A 116 -2.21 -12.76 -19.31
CA SER A 116 -2.08 -13.97 -18.48
C SER A 116 -1.09 -13.80 -17.33
N ASP A 117 -0.59 -12.58 -17.11
CA ASP A 117 0.27 -12.22 -15.98
C ASP A 117 -0.55 -11.67 -14.82
N ALA A 118 -0.45 -12.30 -13.65
CA ALA A 118 -1.16 -11.89 -12.44
C ALA A 118 -0.75 -10.47 -11.99
N GLY A 119 0.53 -10.12 -12.17
CA GLY A 119 1.10 -8.82 -11.82
C GLY A 119 0.44 -7.65 -12.55
N ILE A 120 0.11 -7.83 -13.82
CA ILE A 120 -0.65 -6.88 -14.62
C ILE A 120 -2.11 -6.82 -14.16
N LEU A 121 -2.77 -7.97 -13.96
CA LEU A 121 -4.20 -8.01 -13.68
C LEU A 121 -4.57 -7.42 -12.32
N TRP A 122 -3.79 -7.66 -11.25
CA TRP A 122 -4.09 -7.02 -9.97
C TRP A 122 -3.84 -5.51 -10.02
N ARG A 123 -2.87 -5.04 -10.82
CA ARG A 123 -2.66 -3.60 -11.06
C ARG A 123 -3.82 -3.00 -11.82
N LEU A 124 -4.37 -3.71 -12.80
CA LEU A 124 -5.56 -3.29 -13.53
C LEU A 124 -6.79 -3.26 -12.61
N ALA A 125 -6.96 -4.25 -11.72
CA ALA A 125 -8.02 -4.22 -10.70
C ALA A 125 -7.93 -2.96 -9.83
N ARG A 126 -6.73 -2.65 -9.31
CA ARG A 126 -6.45 -1.40 -8.58
C ARG A 126 -6.80 -0.17 -9.40
N ALA A 127 -6.29 -0.05 -10.62
CA ALA A 127 -6.49 1.13 -11.46
C ALA A 127 -7.96 1.33 -11.83
N THR A 128 -8.69 0.25 -12.12
CA THR A 128 -10.13 0.26 -12.40
C THR A 128 -10.91 0.76 -11.19
N ARG A 129 -10.58 0.27 -10.00
CA ARG A 129 -11.16 0.71 -8.73
C ARG A 129 -10.86 2.19 -8.45
N ASP A 130 -9.61 2.61 -8.61
CA ASP A 130 -9.20 4.00 -8.36
C ASP A 130 -9.90 4.96 -9.34
N TYR A 131 -10.06 4.55 -10.61
CA TYR A 131 -10.83 5.29 -11.61
C TYR A 131 -12.31 5.41 -11.23
N ALA A 132 -12.93 4.33 -10.72
CA ALA A 132 -14.33 4.34 -10.25
C ALA A 132 -14.58 5.34 -9.10
N HIS A 133 -13.55 5.60 -8.28
CA HIS A 133 -13.60 6.56 -7.19
C HIS A 133 -13.35 8.01 -7.60
N LEU A 134 -13.01 8.28 -8.87
CA LEU A 134 -12.85 9.66 -9.34
C LEU A 134 -14.19 10.42 -9.23
N PRO A 135 -14.17 11.70 -8.82
CA PRO A 135 -15.39 12.52 -8.71
C PRO A 135 -16.15 12.67 -10.04
N THR A 136 -15.46 12.50 -11.16
CA THR A 136 -16.00 12.56 -12.52
C THR A 136 -16.76 11.30 -12.94
N CYS A 137 -16.62 10.19 -12.21
CA CYS A 137 -17.28 8.92 -12.54
C CYS A 137 -18.76 8.95 -12.12
N SER A 138 -19.65 8.65 -13.06
CA SER A 138 -21.10 8.54 -12.79
C SER A 138 -21.40 7.40 -11.80
N PRO A 139 -22.53 7.44 -11.06
CA PRO A 139 -22.91 6.35 -10.16
C PRO A 139 -23.09 5.00 -10.87
N GLU A 140 -23.64 5.00 -12.08
CA GLU A 140 -23.86 3.82 -12.91
C GLU A 140 -22.53 3.21 -13.40
N ASP A 141 -21.62 4.06 -13.89
CA ASP A 141 -20.28 3.62 -14.30
C ASP A 141 -19.48 3.13 -13.11
N ARG A 142 -19.57 3.81 -11.96
CA ARG A 142 -18.87 3.42 -10.73
C ARG A 142 -19.26 2.00 -10.31
N LYS A 143 -20.56 1.69 -10.33
CA LYS A 143 -21.02 0.33 -10.04
C LYS A 143 -20.42 -0.68 -11.01
N THR A 144 -20.50 -0.39 -12.31
CA THR A 144 -19.97 -1.27 -13.36
C THR A 144 -18.48 -1.52 -13.20
N LEU A 145 -17.69 -0.46 -13.02
CA LEU A 145 -16.25 -0.52 -12.82
C LEU A 145 -15.87 -1.25 -11.52
N THR A 146 -16.66 -1.10 -10.46
CA THR A 146 -16.41 -1.82 -9.19
C THR A 146 -16.51 -3.34 -9.39
N TYR A 147 -17.51 -3.82 -10.12
CA TYR A 147 -17.63 -5.23 -10.46
C TYR A 147 -16.53 -5.69 -11.45
N GLN A 148 -16.11 -4.84 -12.39
CA GLN A 148 -14.99 -5.15 -13.29
C GLN A 148 -13.66 -5.28 -12.54
N ALA A 149 -13.40 -4.40 -11.58
CA ALA A 149 -12.22 -4.49 -10.73
C ALA A 149 -12.18 -5.83 -9.97
N LEU A 150 -13.32 -6.30 -9.46
CA LEU A 150 -13.43 -7.62 -8.84
C LEU A 150 -13.08 -8.75 -9.83
N GLN A 151 -13.61 -8.71 -11.06
CA GLN A 151 -13.31 -9.72 -12.08
C GLN A 151 -11.81 -9.81 -12.37
N PHE A 152 -11.13 -8.67 -12.52
CA PHE A 152 -9.68 -8.65 -12.74
C PHE A 152 -8.91 -9.19 -11.52
N ALA A 153 -9.34 -8.86 -10.31
CA ALA A 153 -8.71 -9.37 -9.10
C ALA A 153 -8.91 -10.89 -8.93
N GLU A 154 -10.08 -11.42 -9.29
CA GLU A 154 -10.38 -12.86 -9.32
C GLU A 154 -9.47 -13.60 -10.30
N GLN A 155 -9.30 -13.04 -11.51
CA GLN A 155 -8.41 -13.61 -12.51
C GLN A 155 -6.95 -13.59 -12.05
N ALA A 156 -6.47 -12.48 -11.49
CA ALA A 156 -5.11 -12.39 -10.94
C ALA A 156 -4.85 -13.44 -9.87
N LEU A 157 -5.79 -13.60 -8.93
CA LEU A 157 -5.73 -14.60 -7.87
C LEU A 157 -5.77 -16.04 -8.40
N HIS A 158 -6.54 -16.29 -9.45
CA HIS A 158 -6.59 -17.61 -10.09
C HIS A 158 -5.26 -17.98 -10.75
N ILE A 159 -4.58 -17.00 -11.36
CA ILE A 159 -3.29 -17.20 -12.04
C ILE A 159 -2.17 -17.41 -11.01
N ASP A 160 -2.09 -16.56 -9.99
CA ASP A 160 -1.08 -16.69 -8.95
C ASP A 160 -1.63 -16.37 -7.55
N SER A 161 -1.95 -17.44 -6.81
CA SER A 161 -2.37 -17.37 -5.41
C SER A 161 -1.20 -17.27 -4.42
N LYS A 162 0.05 -17.22 -4.89
CA LYS A 162 1.23 -17.00 -4.04
C LYS A 162 1.69 -15.54 -4.05
N ASP A 163 1.12 -14.69 -4.90
CA ASP A 163 1.32 -13.25 -4.85
C ASP A 163 0.38 -12.63 -3.79
N PHE A 164 0.97 -12.02 -2.77
CA PHE A 164 0.24 -11.33 -1.71
C PHE A 164 -0.67 -10.21 -2.27
N ALA A 165 -0.27 -9.58 -3.38
CA ALA A 165 -1.01 -8.49 -3.99
C ALA A 165 -2.32 -8.98 -4.61
N CYS A 166 -2.35 -10.20 -5.18
CA CYS A 166 -3.58 -10.83 -5.66
C CYS A 166 -4.59 -11.00 -4.53
N HIS A 167 -4.15 -11.54 -3.39
CA HIS A 167 -4.99 -11.69 -2.21
C HIS A 167 -5.50 -10.34 -1.68
N LYS A 168 -4.61 -9.35 -1.56
CA LYS A 168 -4.95 -8.00 -1.11
C LYS A 168 -6.02 -7.36 -1.99
N TRP A 169 -5.80 -7.30 -3.30
CA TRP A 169 -6.73 -6.63 -4.21
C TRP A 169 -8.04 -7.38 -4.38
N TYR A 170 -8.02 -8.72 -4.31
CA TYR A 170 -9.26 -9.49 -4.27
C TYR A 170 -10.11 -9.16 -3.05
N ALA A 171 -9.51 -9.15 -1.85
CA ALA A 171 -10.22 -8.80 -0.61
C ALA A 171 -10.78 -7.37 -0.64
N ILE A 172 -10.02 -6.41 -1.18
CA ILE A 172 -10.48 -5.02 -1.36
C ILE A 172 -11.68 -4.97 -2.31
N CYS A 173 -11.58 -5.57 -3.50
CA CYS A 173 -12.64 -5.52 -4.48
C CYS A 173 -13.92 -6.25 -4.03
N ILE A 174 -13.81 -7.37 -3.31
CA ILE A 174 -14.98 -8.01 -2.68
C ILE A 174 -15.64 -7.06 -1.68
N SER A 175 -14.85 -6.33 -0.90
CA SER A 175 -15.40 -5.35 0.03
C SER A 175 -16.13 -4.22 -0.69
N ASP A 176 -15.61 -3.76 -1.83
CA ASP A 176 -16.19 -2.67 -2.62
C ASP A 176 -17.53 -3.08 -3.23
N VAL A 177 -17.62 -4.27 -3.86
CA VAL A 177 -18.90 -4.74 -4.44
C VAL A 177 -19.98 -4.92 -3.38
N GLY A 178 -19.59 -5.16 -2.13
CA GLY A 178 -20.50 -5.26 -1.00
C GLY A 178 -21.44 -4.04 -0.89
N ASP A 179 -20.98 -2.84 -1.27
CA ASP A 179 -21.80 -1.61 -1.28
C ASP A 179 -23.05 -1.71 -2.18
N TYR A 180 -23.04 -2.63 -3.14
CA TYR A 180 -24.13 -2.88 -4.09
C TYR A 180 -24.94 -4.15 -3.81
N GLU A 181 -24.43 -5.07 -2.98
CA GLU A 181 -25.04 -6.38 -2.72
C GLU A 181 -25.86 -6.42 -1.41
N GLY A 182 -25.75 -5.39 -0.59
CA GLY A 182 -26.50 -5.22 0.65
C GLY A 182 -25.93 -5.99 1.84
N THR A 183 -26.52 -5.77 3.01
CA THR A 183 -25.96 -6.19 4.31
C THR A 183 -25.73 -7.70 4.42
N LYS A 184 -26.61 -8.51 3.82
CA LYS A 184 -26.50 -9.99 3.86
C LYS A 184 -25.22 -10.48 3.19
N ALA A 185 -24.96 -10.00 1.98
CA ALA A 185 -23.77 -10.35 1.21
C ALA A 185 -22.50 -9.79 1.87
N LYS A 186 -22.53 -8.55 2.37
CA LYS A 186 -21.41 -7.96 3.13
C LYS A 186 -20.98 -8.81 4.31
N ILE A 187 -21.94 -9.29 5.11
CA ILE A 187 -21.68 -10.17 6.24
C ILE A 187 -21.10 -11.51 5.76
N ALA A 188 -21.60 -12.05 4.64
CA ALA A 188 -21.11 -13.30 4.09
C ALA A 188 -19.67 -13.21 3.61
N ASN A 189 -19.36 -12.13 2.91
CA ASN A 189 -18.04 -11.88 2.36
C ASN A 189 -17.04 -11.46 3.43
N ALA A 190 -17.46 -11.05 4.63
CA ALA A 190 -16.56 -10.66 5.70
C ALA A 190 -15.55 -11.76 6.07
N TYR A 191 -15.95 -13.03 6.04
CA TYR A 191 -15.03 -14.16 6.27
C TYR A 191 -13.99 -14.29 5.17
N VAL A 192 -14.44 -14.24 3.91
CA VAL A 192 -13.57 -14.31 2.73
C VAL A 192 -12.55 -13.18 2.75
N ILE A 193 -13.00 -11.95 2.98
CA ILE A 193 -12.14 -10.76 3.08
C ILE A 193 -11.06 -10.94 4.16
N ARG A 194 -11.45 -11.39 5.36
CA ARG A 194 -10.50 -11.64 6.47
C ARG A 194 -9.44 -12.65 6.07
N ASP A 195 -9.86 -13.78 5.49
CA ASP A 195 -8.98 -14.90 5.20
C ASP A 195 -7.99 -14.53 4.09
N HIS A 196 -8.42 -13.76 3.08
CA HIS A 196 -7.52 -13.22 2.06
C HIS A 196 -6.54 -12.18 2.61
N PHE A 197 -6.94 -11.29 3.53
CA PHE A 197 -5.98 -10.39 4.16
C PHE A 197 -4.97 -11.13 5.05
N LYS A 198 -5.38 -12.18 5.77
CA LYS A 198 -4.46 -13.03 6.53
C LYS A 198 -3.45 -13.73 5.63
N GLU A 199 -3.89 -14.24 4.49
CA GLU A 199 -3.00 -14.87 3.51
C GLU A 199 -2.04 -13.84 2.90
N ALA A 200 -2.53 -12.64 2.52
CA ALA A 200 -1.67 -11.56 2.04
C ALA A 200 -0.58 -11.18 3.06
N ILE A 201 -0.93 -11.09 4.35
CA ILE A 201 0.05 -10.81 5.43
C ILE A 201 1.03 -11.98 5.62
N THR A 202 0.58 -13.22 5.44
CA THR A 202 1.43 -14.42 5.52
C THR A 202 2.46 -14.43 4.39
N LEU A 203 2.02 -14.13 3.17
CA LEU A 203 2.87 -14.07 1.97
C LEU A 203 3.82 -12.85 2.00
N ASN A 204 3.35 -11.71 2.51
CA ASN A 204 4.17 -10.51 2.69
C ASN A 204 3.88 -9.80 4.02
N PRO A 205 4.60 -10.14 5.11
CA PRO A 205 4.40 -9.54 6.42
C PRO A 205 4.89 -8.09 6.52
N LYS A 206 5.47 -7.54 5.44
CA LYS A 206 5.91 -6.15 5.36
C LYS A 206 4.91 -5.23 4.63
N ASP A 207 3.78 -5.75 4.15
CA ASP A 207 2.75 -4.92 3.54
C ASP A 207 1.87 -4.27 4.63
N ALA A 208 2.26 -3.07 5.07
CA ALA A 208 1.53 -2.31 6.09
C ALA A 208 0.05 -2.07 5.71
N THR A 209 -0.28 -1.97 4.40
CA THR A 209 -1.66 -1.83 3.92
C THR A 209 -2.53 -3.04 4.26
N SER A 210 -2.10 -4.27 3.96
CA SER A 210 -2.87 -5.49 4.29
C SER A 210 -3.08 -5.64 5.79
N ILE A 211 -2.04 -5.32 6.58
CA ILE A 211 -2.11 -5.36 8.05
C ILE A 211 -3.14 -4.34 8.56
N HIS A 212 -3.09 -3.11 8.07
CA HIS A 212 -4.07 -2.08 8.40
C HIS A 212 -5.50 -2.48 8.05
N LEU A 213 -5.72 -3.07 6.89
CA LEU A 213 -7.06 -3.50 6.44
C LEU A 213 -7.61 -4.65 7.27
N LEU A 214 -6.75 -5.57 7.74
CA LEU A 214 -7.16 -6.58 8.70
C LEU A 214 -7.50 -5.97 10.06
N GLY A 215 -6.76 -4.96 10.50
CA GLY A 215 -7.12 -4.17 11.69
C GLY A 215 -8.47 -3.46 11.55
N LEU A 216 -8.74 -2.89 10.36
CA LEU A 216 -10.02 -2.26 10.06
C LEU A 216 -11.16 -3.28 10.06
N TRP A 217 -10.94 -4.47 9.51
CA TRP A 217 -11.87 -5.59 9.62
C TRP A 217 -12.19 -5.93 11.08
N CYS A 218 -11.16 -6.08 11.93
CA CYS A 218 -11.33 -6.35 13.36
C CYS A 218 -12.13 -5.26 14.06
N PHE A 219 -11.79 -3.99 13.83
CA PHE A 219 -12.49 -2.85 14.41
C PHE A 219 -13.97 -2.85 14.01
N THR A 220 -14.26 -3.08 12.72
CA THR A 220 -15.61 -3.14 12.20
C THR A 220 -16.42 -4.28 12.82
N MET A 221 -15.84 -5.47 12.96
CA MET A 221 -16.54 -6.60 13.59
C MET A 221 -16.79 -6.34 15.09
N ALA A 222 -15.85 -5.70 15.79
CA ALA A 222 -16.02 -5.31 17.19
C ALA A 222 -17.10 -4.23 17.37
N GLU A 223 -17.28 -3.35 16.38
CA GLU A 223 -18.31 -2.31 16.37
C GLU A 223 -19.70 -2.79 15.92
N MET A 224 -19.78 -3.98 15.31
CA MET A 224 -21.01 -4.47 14.71
C MET A 224 -22.17 -4.53 15.73
N PRO A 225 -23.30 -3.84 15.46
CA PRO A 225 -24.45 -3.89 16.34
C PRO A 225 -25.03 -5.31 16.50
N TRP A 226 -25.54 -5.61 17.70
CA TRP A 226 -26.08 -6.94 18.06
C TRP A 226 -27.14 -7.48 17.08
N TYR A 227 -27.90 -6.63 16.39
CA TYR A 227 -28.91 -7.06 15.42
C TYR A 227 -28.32 -7.52 14.08
N GLN A 228 -27.18 -6.95 13.66
CA GLN A 228 -26.44 -7.44 12.49
C GLN A 228 -25.78 -8.79 12.80
N ALA A 229 -25.31 -8.97 14.05
CA ALA A 229 -24.81 -10.27 14.53
C ALA A 229 -25.88 -11.38 14.46
N LYS A 230 -27.17 -11.05 14.66
CA LYS A 230 -28.28 -12.02 14.49
C LYS A 230 -28.50 -12.41 13.03
N ILE A 231 -28.41 -11.48 12.09
CA ILE A 231 -28.50 -11.78 10.64
C ILE A 231 -27.36 -12.72 10.24
N ALA A 232 -26.15 -12.43 10.73
CA ALA A 232 -24.98 -13.27 10.50
C ALA A 232 -25.13 -14.68 11.10
N ALA A 233 -25.70 -14.81 12.31
CA ALA A 233 -25.95 -16.11 12.94
C ALA A 233 -26.92 -17.00 12.13
N VAL A 234 -27.91 -16.41 11.44
CA VAL A 234 -28.83 -17.15 10.56
C VAL A 234 -28.11 -17.77 9.35
N ILE A 235 -27.02 -17.14 8.89
CA ILE A 235 -26.30 -17.58 7.68
C ILE A 235 -25.13 -18.49 8.02
N PHE A 236 -24.38 -18.17 9.07
CA PHE A 236 -23.07 -18.79 9.38
C PHE A 236 -23.05 -19.63 10.65
N ALA A 237 -24.19 -19.79 11.34
CA ALA A 237 -24.33 -20.31 12.71
C ALA A 237 -23.61 -19.46 13.77
N THR A 238 -22.38 -18.99 13.52
CA THR A 238 -21.65 -18.01 14.34
C THR A 238 -21.32 -16.78 13.48
N PRO A 239 -21.63 -15.56 13.94
CA PRO A 239 -21.27 -14.33 13.23
C PRO A 239 -19.75 -14.08 13.27
N PRO A 240 -19.17 -13.37 12.27
CA PRO A 240 -17.79 -12.95 12.36
C PRO A 240 -17.66 -11.99 13.55
N THR A 241 -16.72 -12.28 14.43
CA THR A 241 -16.48 -11.49 15.65
C THR A 241 -15.01 -11.18 15.77
N SER A 242 -14.72 -10.04 16.43
CA SER A 242 -13.37 -9.62 16.79
C SER A 242 -13.47 -8.60 17.93
N THR A 243 -12.32 -8.12 18.42
CA THR A 243 -12.21 -7.19 19.54
C THR A 243 -11.44 -5.92 19.16
N TYR A 244 -11.62 -4.86 19.94
CA TYR A 244 -10.79 -3.65 19.79
C TYR A 244 -9.32 -3.91 20.10
N ASP A 245 -8.99 -4.86 20.97
CA ASP A 245 -7.60 -5.26 21.25
C ASP A 245 -6.94 -5.90 20.03
N GLU A 246 -7.65 -6.78 19.31
CA GLU A 246 -7.14 -7.35 18.05
C GLU A 246 -6.93 -6.27 16.98
N ALA A 247 -7.90 -5.35 16.83
CA ALA A 247 -7.75 -4.22 15.92
C ALA A 247 -6.54 -3.35 16.26
N LEU A 248 -6.36 -3.04 17.55
CA LEU A 248 -5.22 -2.28 18.05
C LEU A 248 -3.90 -2.97 17.71
N GLY A 249 -3.82 -4.28 17.91
CA GLY A 249 -2.64 -5.09 17.59
C GLY A 249 -2.22 -4.94 16.13
N TYR A 250 -3.17 -5.09 15.19
CA TYR A 250 -2.88 -4.92 13.77
C TYR A 250 -2.52 -3.48 13.39
N PHE A 251 -3.22 -2.46 13.90
CA PHE A 251 -2.87 -1.07 13.58
C PHE A 251 -1.48 -0.68 14.10
N LEU A 252 -1.09 -1.15 15.30
CA LEU A 252 0.26 -0.97 15.83
C LEU A 252 1.29 -1.74 15.01
N GLN A 253 0.96 -2.95 14.55
CA GLN A 253 1.83 -3.72 13.67
C GLN A 253 2.05 -3.01 12.33
N ALA A 254 1.00 -2.47 11.70
CA ALA A 254 1.11 -1.72 10.45
C ALA A 254 2.02 -0.49 10.62
N GLU A 255 1.86 0.24 11.73
CA GLU A 255 2.72 1.38 12.08
C GLU A 255 4.17 0.97 12.36
N SER A 256 4.39 -0.23 12.92
CA SER A 256 5.74 -0.74 13.19
C SER A 256 6.48 -1.16 11.92
N VAL A 257 5.75 -1.62 10.91
CA VAL A 257 6.29 -2.12 9.63
C VAL A 257 6.67 -0.97 8.70
N ASP A 258 5.82 0.06 8.62
CA ASP A 258 6.08 1.27 7.81
C ASP A 258 5.60 2.52 8.58
N PRO A 259 6.44 3.13 9.44
CA PRO A 259 6.04 4.26 10.26
C PRO A 259 5.57 5.47 9.45
N GLY A 260 4.39 6.00 9.78
CA GLY A 260 3.81 7.17 9.11
C GLY A 260 3.36 6.92 7.67
N PHE A 261 3.20 5.66 7.24
CA PHE A 261 2.79 5.31 5.87
C PHE A 261 1.41 5.84 5.50
N TYR A 262 0.48 5.87 6.46
CA TYR A 262 -0.91 6.20 6.23
C TYR A 262 -1.57 6.90 7.43
N SER A 263 -2.05 8.12 7.22
CA SER A 263 -2.68 8.95 8.27
C SER A 263 -3.93 8.31 8.89
N MET A 264 -4.70 7.57 8.09
CA MET A 264 -5.86 6.82 8.58
C MET A 264 -5.47 5.70 9.54
N ASN A 265 -4.28 5.10 9.42
CA ASN A 265 -3.81 4.12 10.41
C ASN A 265 -3.67 4.78 11.80
N LEU A 266 -3.07 5.97 11.84
CA LEU A 266 -2.92 6.76 13.06
C LEU A 266 -4.28 7.19 13.64
N LEU A 267 -5.22 7.60 12.78
CA LEU A 267 -6.59 7.92 13.21
C LEU A 267 -7.27 6.69 13.81
N MET A 268 -7.16 5.53 13.16
CA MET A 268 -7.74 4.29 13.66
C MET A 268 -7.09 3.83 14.98
N LEU A 269 -5.79 4.05 15.19
CA LEU A 269 -5.17 3.88 16.51
C LEU A 269 -5.86 4.75 17.57
N GLY A 270 -6.00 6.06 17.30
CA GLY A 270 -6.71 6.99 18.19
C GLY A 270 -8.12 6.53 18.51
N LYS A 271 -8.92 6.22 17.49
CA LYS A 271 -10.30 5.72 17.64
C LYS A 271 -10.37 4.42 18.43
N THR A 272 -9.44 3.50 18.22
CA THR A 272 -9.40 2.22 18.93
C THR A 272 -9.10 2.44 20.42
N TYR A 273 -8.15 3.32 20.75
CA TYR A 273 -7.90 3.68 22.16
C TYR A 273 -9.09 4.38 22.83
N VAL A 274 -9.86 5.20 22.09
CA VAL A 274 -11.14 5.75 22.62
C VAL A 274 -12.09 4.63 22.99
N ARG A 275 -12.24 3.60 22.13
CA ARG A 275 -13.12 2.46 22.39
C ARG A 275 -12.66 1.59 23.55
N LEU A 276 -11.34 1.52 23.78
CA LEU A 276 -10.73 0.85 24.92
C LEU A 276 -10.74 1.70 26.21
N GLY A 277 -11.25 2.93 26.16
CA GLY A 277 -11.29 3.83 27.33
C GLY A 277 -9.94 4.41 27.74
N ASN A 278 -8.90 4.27 26.91
CA ASN A 278 -7.57 4.82 27.18
C ASN A 278 -7.42 6.21 26.54
N THR A 279 -7.97 7.22 27.22
CA THR A 279 -7.99 8.61 26.74
C THR A 279 -6.58 9.17 26.49
N SER A 280 -5.61 8.85 27.36
CA SER A 280 -4.23 9.36 27.21
C SER A 280 -3.57 8.86 25.92
N ALA A 281 -3.67 7.55 25.64
CA ALA A 281 -3.16 6.98 24.40
C ALA A 281 -3.95 7.49 23.19
N ALA A 282 -5.27 7.62 23.29
CA ALA A 282 -6.10 8.17 22.22
C ALA A 282 -5.64 9.57 21.82
N MET A 283 -5.49 10.49 22.78
CA MET A 283 -5.02 11.85 22.53
C MET A 283 -3.64 11.86 21.85
N LEU A 284 -2.70 11.02 22.33
CA LEU A 284 -1.36 10.91 21.73
C LEU A 284 -1.41 10.55 20.25
N TRP A 285 -2.23 9.58 19.85
CA TRP A 285 -2.33 9.16 18.45
C TRP A 285 -3.09 10.18 17.59
N LEU A 286 -4.17 10.78 18.10
CA LEU A 286 -4.92 11.81 17.38
C LEU A 286 -4.08 13.09 17.18
N ASP A 287 -3.23 13.45 18.15
CA ASP A 287 -2.28 14.56 18.01
C ASP A 287 -1.25 14.29 16.90
N LYS A 288 -0.77 13.05 16.76
CA LYS A 288 0.09 12.67 15.64
C LYS A 288 -0.60 12.86 14.29
N VAL A 289 -1.88 12.48 14.16
CA VAL A 289 -2.66 12.69 12.93
C VAL A 289 -2.69 14.17 12.57
N ARG A 290 -3.00 15.03 13.55
CA ARG A 290 -3.05 16.48 13.37
C ARG A 290 -1.73 17.06 12.86
N SER A 291 -0.60 16.51 13.30
CA SER A 291 0.75 16.94 12.90
C SER A 291 1.21 16.40 11.55
N CYS A 292 0.53 15.42 10.94
CA CYS A 292 0.89 14.92 9.61
C CYS A 292 0.68 16.01 8.53
N PRO A 293 1.42 16.02 7.42
CA PRO A 293 1.05 16.83 6.25
C PRO A 293 -0.18 16.24 5.53
N SER A 294 -1.09 17.08 5.01
CA SER A 294 -2.20 16.61 4.18
C SER A 294 -1.72 16.45 2.74
N LYS A 295 -1.54 15.23 2.26
CA LYS A 295 -1.11 14.94 0.89
C LYS A 295 -2.27 14.49 0.01
N SER A 296 -3.34 13.97 0.61
CA SER A 296 -4.57 13.59 -0.08
C SER A 296 -5.83 14.12 0.62
N GLU A 297 -6.98 13.91 -0.02
CA GLU A 297 -8.29 14.21 0.57
C GLU A 297 -8.51 13.36 1.84
N GLU A 298 -8.09 12.10 1.82
CA GLU A 298 -8.16 11.18 2.96
C GLU A 298 -7.32 11.69 4.14
N ASP A 299 -6.12 12.20 3.89
CA ASP A 299 -5.30 12.80 4.96
C ASP A 299 -6.00 14.02 5.58
N SER A 300 -6.71 14.80 4.75
CA SER A 300 -7.46 15.98 5.21
C SER A 300 -8.67 15.56 6.05
N GLN A 301 -9.42 14.55 5.59
CA GLN A 301 -10.52 13.96 6.34
C GLN A 301 -10.06 13.34 7.67
N ALA A 302 -8.92 12.64 7.66
CA ALA A 302 -8.36 12.02 8.85
C ALA A 302 -8.06 13.06 9.94
N LYS A 303 -7.48 14.20 9.54
CA LYS A 303 -7.21 15.32 10.44
C LYS A 303 -8.47 15.96 10.99
N LEU A 304 -9.45 16.24 10.13
CA LEU A 304 -10.72 16.82 10.56
C LEU A 304 -11.39 15.94 11.61
N GLU A 305 -11.48 14.63 11.37
CA GLU A 305 -12.03 13.69 12.33
C GLU A 305 -11.20 13.62 13.62
N ALA A 306 -9.86 13.65 13.52
CA ALA A 306 -9.00 13.67 14.69
C ALA A 306 -9.20 14.93 15.55
N GLU A 307 -9.33 16.10 14.93
CA GLU A 307 -9.60 17.37 15.63
C GLU A 307 -10.95 17.38 16.34
N GLU A 308 -11.99 16.82 15.73
CA GLU A 308 -13.31 16.67 16.36
C GLU A 308 -13.27 15.74 17.58
N LEU A 309 -12.57 14.62 17.46
CA LEU A 309 -12.37 13.68 18.57
C LEU A 309 -11.59 14.33 19.72
N LEU A 310 -10.50 15.06 19.42
CA LEU A 310 -9.71 15.77 20.42
C LEU A 310 -10.53 16.80 21.20
N LYS A 311 -11.39 17.57 20.51
CA LYS A 311 -12.32 18.52 21.16
C LYS A 311 -13.26 17.79 22.13
N THR A 312 -13.78 16.65 21.71
CA THR A 312 -14.70 15.85 22.53
C THR A 312 -14.00 15.30 23.78
N LEU A 313 -12.78 14.76 23.63
CA LEU A 313 -12.01 14.20 24.75
C LEU A 313 -11.54 15.28 25.73
N GLY A 314 -11.15 16.46 25.23
CA GLY A 314 -10.72 17.59 26.06
C GLY A 314 -11.84 18.28 26.84
N ALA A 315 -13.10 18.13 26.41
CA ALA A 315 -14.27 18.67 27.14
C ALA A 315 -14.74 17.76 28.29
N THR A 316 -14.25 16.51 28.36
CA THR A 316 -14.68 15.49 29.32
C THR A 316 -13.70 15.25 30.48
N GLY A 317 -12.56 15.95 30.50
CA GLY A 317 -11.56 15.90 31.58
C GLY A 317 -11.58 17.17 32.42
#